data_AF-A0A951CX27-F1
#
_entry.id   AF-A0A951CX27-F1
#
_cell.length_a   1.000
_cell.length_b   1.000
_cell.length_c   1.000
_cell.angle_alpha   90.00
_cell.angle_beta   90.00
_cell.angle_gamma   90.00
#
_symmetry.space_group_name_H-M   'P 1'
#
loop_
_entity.id
_entity.type
_entity.pdbx_description
1 polymer ?
#
loop_
_entity_poly.entity_id
_entity_poly.type
_entity_poly.pdbx_seq_one_letter_code
_entity_poly.pdbx_strand_id
1 'polypeptide(L)'
;ALARRERCEALVTGDSLGQVASQTLRNLEVVEGASTLPLLRPLLDRDKSEIIDEAQRLGTFETSILPDEDCCTLLAPRRAVTWAEPEPLIELERRVDVETVVELLVEQALVMWPRLERATDPFRGGDSPRAGDAAPATAAA
;
A
#
# COMPACT_ATOMS: atom_id res chain seq x y z
N ALA A 1 -4.77 3.96 10.64
CA ALA A 1 -6.02 4.75 10.79
C ALA A 1 -6.97 4.56 9.60
N LEU A 2 -6.53 4.79 8.35
CA LEU A 2 -7.37 4.68 7.14
C LEU A 2 -8.13 3.34 7.03
N ALA A 3 -7.44 2.22 7.16
CA ALA A 3 -8.07 0.89 7.09
C ALA A 3 -9.23 0.70 8.08
N ARG A 4 -9.13 1.26 9.30
CA ARG A 4 -10.24 1.21 10.27
C ARG A 4 -11.42 2.08 9.84
N ARG A 5 -11.16 3.25 9.27
CA ARG A 5 -12.20 4.16 8.70
C ARG A 5 -12.99 3.47 7.59
N GLU A 6 -12.29 2.78 6.71
CA GLU A 6 -12.88 2.06 5.56
C GLU A 6 -13.34 0.63 5.90
N ARG A 7 -13.22 0.20 7.17
CA ARG A 7 -13.58 -1.13 7.67
C ARG A 7 -12.87 -2.29 6.96
N CYS A 8 -11.60 -2.08 6.59
CA CYS A 8 -10.74 -3.13 6.06
C CYS A 8 -10.24 -4.06 7.18
N GLU A 9 -10.15 -5.35 6.87
CA GLU A 9 -9.73 -6.38 7.82
C GLU A 9 -8.24 -6.74 7.70
N ALA A 10 -7.58 -6.37 6.60
CA ALA A 10 -6.18 -6.66 6.33
C ALA A 10 -5.54 -5.57 5.45
N LEU A 11 -4.21 -5.57 5.40
CA LEU A 11 -3.39 -4.82 4.46
C LEU A 11 -2.77 -5.79 3.45
N VAL A 12 -2.59 -5.36 2.20
CA VAL A 12 -1.93 -6.16 1.16
C VAL A 12 -0.76 -5.36 0.61
N THR A 13 0.42 -5.97 0.52
CA THR A 13 1.61 -5.34 -0.07
C THR A 13 2.17 -6.19 -1.21
N GLY A 14 2.93 -5.55 -2.11
CA GLY A 14 3.66 -6.22 -3.19
C GLY A 14 5.05 -6.69 -2.78
N ASP A 15 5.30 -6.95 -1.49
CA ASP A 15 6.63 -7.34 -1.01
C ASP A 15 7.02 -8.75 -1.50
N SER A 16 8.27 -8.89 -1.95
CA SER A 16 8.90 -10.17 -2.32
C SER A 16 10.19 -10.36 -1.51
N LEU A 17 10.39 -11.54 -0.93
CA LEU A 17 11.46 -11.76 0.02
C LEU A 17 12.83 -11.71 -0.66
N GLY A 18 13.72 -10.85 -0.16
CA GLY A 18 15.10 -10.74 -0.63
C GLY A 18 15.28 -10.00 -1.96
N GLN A 19 14.21 -9.43 -2.53
CA GLN A 19 14.29 -8.71 -3.79
C GLN A 19 15.02 -7.35 -3.66
N VAL A 20 14.79 -6.64 -2.55
CA VAL A 20 15.46 -5.37 -2.21
C VAL A 20 15.88 -5.34 -0.74
N ALA A 21 16.75 -4.39 -0.38
CA ALA A 21 17.30 -4.29 0.97
C ALA A 21 16.24 -4.12 2.08
N SER A 22 15.12 -3.46 1.79
CA SER A 22 13.99 -3.30 2.72
C SER A 22 13.16 -4.58 2.91
N GLN A 23 13.32 -5.59 2.04
CA GLN A 23 12.50 -6.80 2.02
C GLN A 23 13.28 -8.03 2.52
N THR A 24 14.12 -7.85 3.54
CA THR A 24 14.68 -8.97 4.31
C THR A 24 13.70 -9.42 5.39
N LEU A 25 13.83 -10.66 5.89
CA LEU A 25 12.95 -11.17 6.95
C LEU A 25 12.87 -10.23 8.16
N ARG A 26 14.01 -9.67 8.59
CA ARG A 26 14.07 -8.75 9.73
C ARG A 26 13.41 -7.41 9.44
N ASN A 27 13.63 -6.85 8.26
CA ASN A 27 13.01 -5.57 7.91
C ASN A 27 11.49 -5.73 7.75
N LEU A 28 11.02 -6.84 7.18
CA LEU A 28 9.59 -7.14 7.08
C LEU A 28 8.93 -7.31 8.45
N GLU A 29 9.59 -7.99 9.39
CA GLU A 29 9.13 -8.13 10.78
C GLU A 29 8.98 -6.76 11.46
N VAL A 30 10.00 -5.90 11.34
CA VAL A 30 9.98 -4.55 11.92
C VAL A 30 8.86 -3.70 11.34
N VAL A 31 8.68 -3.72 10.01
CA VAL A 31 7.59 -2.98 9.34
C VAL A 31 6.22 -3.52 9.74
N GLU A 32 6.07 -4.83 9.87
CA GLU A 32 4.81 -5.46 10.29
C GLU A 32 4.39 -5.04 11.71
N GLY A 33 5.38 -4.83 12.60
CA GLY A 33 5.15 -4.33 13.96
C GLY A 33 4.43 -2.97 14.03
N ALA A 34 4.46 -2.17 12.97
CA ALA A 34 3.74 -0.89 12.90
C ALA A 34 2.23 -1.03 12.65
N SER A 35 1.74 -2.24 12.29
CA SER A 35 0.33 -2.50 11.99
C SER A 35 -0.32 -3.38 13.05
N THR A 36 -1.58 -3.08 13.40
CA THR A 36 -2.43 -3.99 14.18
C THR A 36 -3.29 -4.90 13.30
N LEU A 37 -3.27 -4.70 11.97
CA LEU A 37 -4.01 -5.50 11.01
C LEU A 37 -3.07 -6.54 10.37
N PRO A 38 -3.58 -7.75 10.05
CA PRO A 38 -2.85 -8.73 9.26
C PRO A 38 -2.32 -8.14 7.95
N LEU A 39 -1.07 -8.46 7.60
CA LEU A 39 -0.43 -7.99 6.38
C LEU A 39 -0.17 -9.16 5.42
N LEU A 40 -0.91 -9.18 4.30
CA LEU A 40 -0.87 -10.23 3.30
C LEU A 40 0.16 -9.88 2.22
N ARG A 41 1.06 -10.83 1.94
CA ARG A 41 2.18 -10.67 0.99
C ARG A 41 2.11 -11.75 -0.10
N PRO A 42 1.22 -11.61 -1.10
CA PRO A 42 1.01 -12.63 -2.12
C PRO A 42 2.22 -12.90 -3.04
N LEU A 43 3.24 -12.04 -3.01
CA LEU A 43 4.45 -12.16 -3.82
C LEU A 43 5.67 -12.59 -3.00
N LEU A 44 5.49 -12.94 -1.71
CA LEU A 44 6.59 -13.17 -0.77
C LEU A 44 7.58 -14.24 -1.26
N ASP A 45 7.07 -15.27 -1.94
CA ASP A 45 7.82 -16.43 -2.44
C ASP A 45 8.16 -16.37 -3.94
N ARG A 46 7.81 -15.27 -4.63
CA ARG A 46 7.97 -15.15 -6.08
C ARG A 46 9.24 -14.44 -6.48
N ASP A 47 9.87 -14.96 -7.51
CA ASP A 47 10.97 -14.29 -8.19
C ASP A 47 10.46 -13.12 -9.05
N LYS A 48 11.35 -12.16 -9.29
CA LYS A 48 11.04 -10.97 -10.10
C LYS A 48 10.50 -11.31 -11.49
N SER A 49 11.02 -12.34 -12.14
CA SER A 49 10.53 -12.78 -13.46
C SER A 49 9.09 -13.27 -13.40
N GLU A 50 8.73 -14.05 -12.37
CA GLU A 50 7.37 -14.55 -12.20
C GLU A 50 6.37 -13.42 -11.93
N ILE A 51 6.80 -12.39 -11.19
CA ILE A 51 6.00 -11.19 -10.94
C ILE A 51 5.80 -10.40 -12.25
N ILE A 52 6.84 -10.28 -13.08
CA ILE A 52 6.76 -9.60 -14.37
C ILE A 52 5.83 -10.35 -15.32
N ASP A 53 5.97 -11.66 -15.44
CA ASP A 53 5.13 -12.50 -16.30
C ASP A 53 3.66 -12.39 -15.89
N GLU A 54 3.39 -12.39 -14.58
CA GLU A 54 2.05 -12.19 -14.03
C GLU A 54 1.51 -10.78 -14.33
N ALA A 55 2.34 -9.73 -14.18
CA ALA A 55 1.95 -8.37 -14.50
C ALA A 55 1.64 -8.18 -16.00
N GLN A 56 2.39 -8.85 -16.89
CA GLN A 56 2.11 -8.87 -18.33
C GLN A 56 0.80 -9.60 -18.62
N ARG A 57 0.56 -10.75 -17.98
CA ARG A 57 -0.68 -11.52 -18.10
C ARG A 57 -1.91 -10.74 -17.63
N LEU A 58 -1.75 -9.93 -16.57
CA LEU A 58 -2.80 -9.05 -16.05
C LEU A 58 -2.94 -7.72 -16.81
N GLY A 59 -2.03 -7.42 -17.74
CA GLY A 59 -2.01 -6.17 -18.49
C GLY A 59 -1.58 -4.94 -17.69
N THR A 60 -0.99 -5.12 -16.50
CA THR A 60 -0.53 -4.00 -15.65
C THR A 60 0.91 -3.59 -15.92
N PHE A 61 1.71 -4.47 -16.55
CA PHE A 61 3.14 -4.25 -16.77
C PHE A 61 3.46 -2.91 -17.45
N GLU A 62 2.81 -2.60 -18.57
CA GLU A 62 3.08 -1.38 -19.35
C GLU A 62 2.82 -0.10 -18.55
N THR A 63 1.83 -0.11 -17.66
CA THR A 63 1.55 1.03 -16.78
C THR A 63 2.58 1.11 -15.65
N SER A 64 2.95 -0.03 -15.06
CA SER A 64 3.88 -0.10 -13.93
C SER A 64 5.31 0.29 -14.25
N ILE A 65 5.71 0.30 -15.53
CA ILE A 65 7.07 0.69 -15.97
C ILE A 65 7.18 2.14 -16.45
N LEU A 66 6.09 2.90 -16.44
CA LEU A 66 6.12 4.30 -16.83
C LEU A 66 7.12 5.07 -15.93
N PRO A 67 7.95 5.96 -16.49
CA PRO A 67 8.89 6.73 -15.70
C PRO A 67 8.12 7.68 -14.78
N ASP A 68 8.38 7.56 -13.48
CA ASP A 68 7.82 8.45 -12.45
C ASP A 68 8.96 9.03 -11.61
N GLU A 69 8.81 10.29 -11.20
CA GLU A 69 9.73 10.92 -10.24
C GLU A 69 9.39 10.43 -8.84
N ASP A 70 9.75 9.18 -8.57
CA ASP A 70 9.45 8.55 -7.31
C ASP A 70 10.28 9.17 -6.17
N CYS A 71 9.62 9.39 -5.03
CA CYS A 71 10.25 9.90 -3.81
C CYS A 71 11.39 8.99 -3.35
N CYS A 72 11.35 7.70 -3.74
CA CYS A 72 12.42 6.74 -3.51
C CYS A 72 13.76 7.20 -4.09
N THR A 73 13.80 7.87 -5.25
CA THR A 73 15.07 8.35 -5.83
C THR A 73 15.60 9.57 -5.09
N LEU A 74 14.71 10.43 -4.59
CA LEU A 74 15.07 11.65 -3.85
C LEU A 74 15.50 11.35 -2.40
N LEU A 75 14.89 10.34 -1.78
CA LEU A 75 15.06 9.99 -0.36
C LEU A 75 15.90 8.72 -0.15
N ALA A 76 16.37 8.08 -1.22
CA ALA A 76 17.20 6.88 -1.13
C ALA A 76 18.46 7.16 -0.29
N PRO A 77 18.66 6.42 0.82
CA PRO A 77 19.89 6.55 1.58
C PRO A 77 21.07 5.97 0.79
N ARG A 78 22.26 6.55 0.96
CA ARG A 78 23.49 6.02 0.34
C ARG A 78 23.82 4.59 0.78
N ARG A 79 23.36 4.17 1.97
CA ARG A 79 23.55 2.84 2.53
C ARG A 79 22.23 2.36 3.09
N ALA A 80 21.70 1.28 2.52
CA ALA A 80 20.48 0.65 3.00
C ALA A 80 20.79 -0.34 4.12
N VAL A 81 19.93 -0.37 5.15
CA VAL A 81 19.99 -1.33 6.25
C VAL A 81 19.23 -2.59 5.81
N THR A 82 19.88 -3.75 5.87
CA THR A 82 19.28 -5.06 5.56
C THR A 82 18.90 -5.86 6.79
N TRP A 83 19.26 -5.36 7.98
CA TRP A 83 18.95 -5.95 9.27
C TRP A 83 18.54 -4.83 10.22
N ALA A 84 17.24 -4.53 10.25
CA ALA A 84 16.67 -3.53 11.14
C ALA A 84 16.47 -4.10 12.54
N GLU A 85 16.73 -3.25 13.53
CA GLU A 85 16.37 -3.48 14.93
C GLU A 85 15.26 -2.49 15.29
N PRO A 86 14.22 -2.90 16.05
CA PRO A 86 13.13 -2.00 16.43
C PRO A 86 13.57 -0.83 17.31
N GLU A 87 14.51 -1.04 18.24
CA GLU A 87 14.84 -0.08 19.29
C GLU A 87 15.38 1.25 18.73
N PRO A 88 16.35 1.26 17.79
CA PRO A 88 16.78 2.49 17.15
C PRO A 88 15.67 3.23 16.40
N LEU A 89 14.71 2.49 15.81
CA LEU A 89 13.56 3.09 15.11
C LEU A 89 12.62 3.79 16.09
N ILE A 90 12.28 3.15 17.20
CA ILE A 90 11.42 3.73 18.24
C ILE A 90 12.01 5.04 18.79
N GLU A 91 13.32 5.07 19.03
CA GLU A 91 14.00 6.29 19.49
C GLU A 91 14.03 7.39 18.41
N LEU A 92 14.10 7.01 17.12
CA LEU A 92 13.98 7.96 16.02
C LEU A 92 12.56 8.51 15.89
N GLU A 93 11.54 7.67 16.01
CA GLU A 93 10.13 8.05 15.92
C GLU A 93 9.78 9.08 16.99
N ARG A 94 10.32 8.95 18.21
CA ARG A 94 10.13 9.94 19.30
C ARG A 94 10.61 11.36 18.99
N ARG A 95 11.45 11.52 17.96
CA ARG A 95 11.97 12.84 17.55
C ARG A 95 11.02 13.55 16.58
N VAL A 96 9.96 12.88 16.14
CA VAL A 96 8.98 13.38 15.18
C VAL A 96 7.59 13.19 15.77
N ASP A 97 6.70 14.15 15.57
CA ASP A 97 5.29 14.01 15.95
C ASP A 97 4.57 13.19 14.87
N VAL A 98 4.77 11.87 14.92
CA VAL A 98 4.24 10.92 13.93
C VAL A 98 2.72 10.91 13.97
N GLU A 99 2.12 10.99 15.16
CA GLU A 99 0.68 11.02 15.37
C GLU A 99 0.03 12.19 14.62
N THR A 100 0.50 13.42 14.83
CA THR A 100 -0.05 14.59 14.12
C THR A 100 0.13 14.46 12.61
N VAL A 101 1.28 13.98 12.13
CA VAL A 101 1.51 13.78 10.69
C VAL A 101 0.54 12.76 10.10
N VAL A 102 0.34 11.63 10.78
CA VAL A 102 -0.59 10.58 10.33
C VAL A 102 -2.03 11.08 10.30
N GLU A 103 -2.47 11.83 11.31
CA GLU A 103 -3.81 12.41 11.36
C GLU A 103 -4.06 13.34 10.16
N LEU A 104 -3.16 14.30 9.93
CA LEU A 104 -3.24 15.23 8.80
C LEU A 104 -3.29 14.50 7.44
N LEU A 105 -2.46 13.48 7.25
CA LEU A 105 -2.44 12.72 5.99
C LEU A 105 -3.73 11.90 5.77
N VAL A 106 -4.29 11.33 6.83
CA VAL A 106 -5.51 10.53 6.75
C VAL A 106 -6.72 11.41 6.48
N GLU A 107 -6.79 12.61 7.05
CA GLU A 107 -7.86 13.58 6.77
C GLU A 107 -7.91 13.99 5.30
N GLN A 108 -6.76 14.11 4.65
CA GLN A 108 -6.64 14.51 3.25
C GLN A 108 -6.63 13.34 2.26
N ALA A 109 -6.68 12.10 2.75
CA ALA A 109 -6.59 10.92 1.91
C ALA A 109 -7.82 10.75 1.00
N LEU A 110 -7.58 10.65 -0.31
CA LEU A 110 -8.59 10.28 -1.30
C LEU A 110 -8.65 8.75 -1.44
N VAL A 111 -9.83 8.17 -1.24
CA VAL A 111 -10.03 6.73 -1.36
C VAL A 111 -10.45 6.38 -2.78
N MET A 112 -9.63 5.57 -3.45
CA MET A 112 -9.92 5.06 -4.79
C MET A 112 -10.45 3.63 -4.71
N TRP A 113 -11.56 3.39 -5.41
CA TRP A 113 -12.14 2.06 -5.57
C TRP A 113 -11.86 1.59 -6.99
N PRO A 114 -10.93 0.64 -7.21
CA PRO A 114 -10.70 0.11 -8.53
C PRO A 114 -11.98 -0.57 -9.02
N ARG A 115 -12.59 -0.04 -10.09
CA ARG A 115 -13.63 -0.77 -10.80
C ARG A 115 -12.94 -1.76 -11.71
N LEU A 116 -12.96 -3.02 -11.32
CA LEU A 116 -12.86 -4.10 -12.30
C LEU A 116 -14.09 -3.96 -13.21
N GLU A 117 -13.88 -3.73 -14.49
CA GLU A 117 -14.97 -3.78 -15.47
C GLU A 117 -15.56 -5.20 -15.45
N ARG A 118 -16.62 -5.36 -14.66
CA ARG A 118 -17.43 -6.57 -14.44
C ARG A 118 -16.69 -7.80 -13.90
N ALA A 119 -16.61 -7.87 -12.58
CA ALA A 119 -17.01 -9.08 -11.85
C ALA A 119 -18.04 -8.65 -10.81
N THR A 120 -19.19 -9.32 -10.76
CA THR A 120 -20.18 -9.14 -9.68
C THR A 120 -19.47 -9.30 -8.35
N ASP A 121 -19.44 -8.23 -7.56
CA ASP A 121 -18.83 -8.19 -6.24
C ASP A 121 -19.44 -9.29 -5.35
N PRO A 122 -18.68 -10.33 -4.98
CA PRO A 122 -19.18 -11.42 -4.15
C PRO A 122 -19.36 -11.02 -2.68
N PHE A 123 -18.87 -9.83 -2.28
CA PHE A 123 -18.99 -9.29 -0.94
C PHE A 123 -20.11 -8.25 -0.80
N ARG A 124 -20.91 -8.04 -1.86
CA ARG A 124 -22.06 -7.12 -1.88
C ARG A 124 -23.24 -7.69 -1.08
N GLY A 125 -23.06 -7.79 0.24
CA GLY A 125 -24.14 -8.04 1.19
C GLY A 125 -24.93 -6.75 1.45
N GLY A 126 -26.09 -6.62 0.79
CA GLY A 126 -27.12 -5.62 1.12
C GLY A 126 -26.83 -4.21 0.62
N ASP A 127 -27.71 -3.69 -0.24
CA ASP A 127 -27.71 -2.32 -0.74
C ASP A 127 -27.76 -1.29 0.40
N SER A 128 -26.60 -0.76 0.79
CA SER A 128 -26.52 0.57 1.38
C SER A 128 -25.70 1.45 0.43
N PRO A 129 -26.26 2.56 -0.08
CA PRO A 129 -25.52 3.46 -0.96
C PRO A 129 -24.38 4.10 -0.15
N ARG A 130 -23.17 4.13 -0.70
CA ARG A 130 -22.06 4.85 -0.08
C ARG A 130 -22.19 6.34 -0.42
N ALA A 131 -21.76 7.20 0.50
CA ALA A 131 -21.60 8.63 0.26
C ALA A 131 -20.54 8.82 -0.85
N GLY A 132 -21.00 8.94 -2.10
CA GLY A 132 -20.16 8.94 -3.30
C GLY A 132 -20.87 8.41 -4.55
N ASP A 133 -21.99 7.69 -4.41
CA ASP A 133 -22.79 7.19 -5.55
C ASP A 133 -23.61 8.28 -6.27
N ALA A 134 -23.58 9.53 -5.79
CA ALA A 134 -24.09 10.67 -6.53
C ALA A 134 -23.08 11.04 -7.63
N ALA A 135 -23.32 10.56 -8.84
CA ALA A 135 -22.67 11.09 -10.03
C ALA A 135 -22.82 12.62 -10.06
N PRO A 136 -21.79 13.40 -10.43
CA PRO A 136 -21.96 14.83 -10.62
C PRO A 136 -23.02 15.00 -11.72
N ALA A 137 -24.12 15.67 -11.37
CA ALA A 137 -25.13 16.06 -12.34
C ALA A 137 -24.42 16.87 -13.43
N THR A 138 -24.38 16.32 -14.64
CA THR A 138 -23.95 17.02 -15.84
C THR A 138 -24.81 18.27 -15.99
N ALA A 139 -24.25 19.43 -15.65
CA ALA A 139 -24.82 20.71 -16.02
C ALA A 139 -24.53 20.94 -17.50
N ALA A 140 -25.44 20.46 -18.34
CA ALA A 140 -25.57 20.88 -19.73
C ALA A 140 -26.68 21.93 -19.79
N ALA A 141 -26.28 23.21 -19.86
CA ALA A 141 -27.00 24.33 -20.49
C ALA A 141 -26.12 25.58 -20.45
#